data_AF-B4WH76-F1
#
_entry.id   AF-B4WH76-F1
#
_cell.length_a   1.000
_cell.length_b   1.000
_cell.length_c   1.000
_cell.angle_alpha   90.00
_cell.angle_beta   90.00
_cell.angle_gamma   90.00
#
_symmetry.space_group_name_H-M   'P 1'
#
loop_
_entity.id
_entity.type
_entity.pdbx_description
1 polymer ?
#
loop_
_entity_poly.entity_id
_entity_poly.type
_entity_poly.pdbx_seq_one_letter_code
_entity_poly.pdbx_strand_id
1 'polypeptide(L)'
;MNKPVSNKLIVLPLLLGSLLGLASSASVVLAQSWGITPAPANGEADSEASSTVEADSSPIAADASYERYGEVIDLTKSMIYDSQAQQLADEKGLQIMDITWEDTGRYDNSSVGPNISDMTIQVEHRDPRSDQSQLHLMPVIRYPNFADRTADIPLQNLSVLTGNEKGQDVEPTLLADVLENLRTYLSNPESWAGRKNSLLAEQDSHVLVSAQAAFLPIPSEGEATFNPVLFNYQSYPGDPAVLTILATREGTSVTVIDNQRDGFDAGRTWGQRLFFNQNGDRASLTGKRMSDYRTESAETLELSPLNSEEAGLNMVMLIQVPLKQKEPFGNFLGAQNDVMMESAAPLSSTLQSSSRSNVEAAVISHGEVEGPFTEIDNLAIERDPNFPIRATIQFYKATDNGVVSEADLAEIDEQIQRIYADADYVGSLVTDSRTGRPTEYEGNHEQPEDWWEEFWQHSENRQGMSREAALELLRRLRGR
;
A
#
# COMPACT_ATOMS: atom_id res chain seq x y z
N MET A 1 57.35 -14.12 -70.00
CA MET A 1 58.13 -13.12 -69.25
C MET A 1 57.16 -12.08 -68.70
N ASN A 2 57.16 -11.93 -67.37
CA ASN A 2 56.57 -10.93 -66.46
C ASN A 2 55.45 -9.97 -66.93
N LYS A 3 54.35 -9.99 -66.13
CA LYS A 3 53.32 -8.93 -66.00
C LYS A 3 53.92 -7.63 -65.40
N PRO A 4 53.23 -6.46 -65.45
CA PRO A 4 52.08 -6.09 -64.58
C PRO A 4 50.86 -5.54 -65.39
N VAL A 5 49.56 -5.73 -65.03
CA VAL A 5 48.70 -5.05 -64.01
C VAL A 5 48.65 -3.52 -64.22
N SER A 6 47.55 -2.75 -64.32
CA SER A 6 46.10 -2.85 -64.04
C SER A 6 45.36 -1.79 -64.89
N ASN A 7 44.10 -2.03 -65.25
CA ASN A 7 42.93 -1.15 -65.02
C ASN A 7 41.83 -1.45 -66.03
N LYS A 8 40.60 -1.66 -65.53
CA LYS A 8 39.42 -0.96 -66.03
C LYS A 8 38.19 -1.23 -65.15
N LEU A 9 37.54 -0.12 -64.80
CA LEU A 9 36.17 -0.04 -64.28
C LEU A 9 35.20 -0.78 -65.21
N ILE A 10 34.25 -1.50 -64.61
CA ILE A 10 32.91 -1.68 -65.16
C ILE A 10 31.91 -1.50 -64.01
N VAL A 11 30.99 -0.56 -64.19
CA VAL A 11 29.83 -0.30 -63.33
C VAL A 11 28.61 -0.96 -63.98
N LEU A 12 27.93 -1.79 -63.18
CA LEU A 12 26.50 -2.17 -63.07
C LEU A 12 25.55 -2.05 -64.29
N PRO A 13 24.53 -2.94 -64.42
CA PRO A 13 23.34 -2.81 -63.54
C PRO A 13 22.60 -4.09 -63.09
N LEU A 14 21.95 -3.90 -61.94
CA LEU A 14 20.66 -4.43 -61.42
C LEU A 14 20.33 -5.92 -61.51
N LEU A 15 20.00 -6.52 -60.35
CA LEU A 15 18.62 -6.84 -59.98
C LEU A 15 18.50 -7.29 -58.51
N LEU A 16 17.37 -6.89 -57.90
CA LEU A 16 17.00 -7.05 -56.49
C LEU A 16 17.09 -8.51 -56.00
N GLY A 17 17.57 -8.67 -54.76
CA GLY A 17 17.47 -9.89 -53.99
C GLY A 17 17.77 -9.62 -52.53
N SER A 18 16.71 -9.55 -51.74
CA SER A 18 16.68 -9.45 -50.28
C SER A 18 17.57 -10.46 -49.56
N LEU A 19 18.43 -9.97 -48.68
CA LEU A 19 19.01 -10.73 -47.56
C LEU A 19 19.04 -9.80 -46.34
N LEU A 20 18.10 -10.01 -45.42
CA LEU A 20 18.20 -9.51 -44.06
C LEU A 20 19.36 -10.27 -43.39
N GLY A 21 20.48 -9.58 -43.21
CA GLY A 21 21.55 -9.97 -42.32
C GLY A 21 21.32 -9.33 -40.95
N LEU A 22 21.18 -10.19 -39.94
CA LEU A 22 21.21 -9.85 -38.52
C LEU A 22 22.44 -8.98 -38.21
N ALA A 23 22.19 -7.78 -37.69
CA ALA A 23 23.18 -7.00 -36.96
C ALA A 23 22.59 -6.70 -35.59
N SER A 24 23.13 -7.41 -34.59
CA SER A 24 22.95 -7.18 -33.17
C SER A 24 23.47 -5.80 -32.80
N SER A 25 22.59 -4.94 -32.30
CA SER A 25 22.95 -3.80 -31.46
C SER A 25 22.08 -3.87 -30.21
N ALA A 26 22.61 -4.60 -29.23
CA ALA A 26 22.17 -4.56 -27.86
C ALA A 26 22.51 -3.19 -27.28
N SER A 27 21.47 -2.41 -27.02
CA SER A 27 21.45 -1.32 -26.05
C SER A 27 20.04 -1.32 -25.47
N VAL A 28 19.74 -2.38 -24.74
CA VAL A 28 18.53 -2.50 -23.93
C VAL A 28 18.85 -1.77 -22.63
N VAL A 29 18.47 -0.49 -22.56
CA VAL A 29 18.21 0.16 -21.28
C VAL A 29 16.84 -0.39 -20.85
N LEU A 30 16.84 -1.49 -20.10
CA LEU A 30 15.67 -1.96 -19.37
C LEU A 30 15.54 -1.04 -18.16
N ALA A 31 14.92 0.13 -18.34
CA ALA A 31 14.22 0.74 -17.24
C ALA A 31 13.06 -0.21 -16.92
N GLN A 32 13.08 -0.86 -15.75
CA GLN A 32 11.94 -1.66 -15.30
C GLN A 32 10.75 -0.72 -15.16
N SER A 33 9.67 -1.00 -15.89
CA SER A 33 8.37 -0.39 -15.58
C SER A 33 7.94 -0.93 -14.22
N TRP A 34 7.88 -0.06 -13.22
CA TRP A 34 7.31 -0.39 -11.92
C TRP A 34 5.79 -0.39 -12.08
N GLY A 35 5.15 -1.53 -11.91
CA GLY A 35 3.70 -1.61 -12.07
C GLY A 35 3.15 -2.98 -11.79
N ILE A 36 1.85 -3.02 -11.57
CA ILE A 36 1.14 -4.27 -11.38
C ILE A 36 0.83 -4.83 -12.75
N THR A 37 1.42 -5.97 -13.10
CA THR A 37 1.19 -6.61 -14.39
C THR A 37 -0.14 -7.36 -14.36
N PRO A 38 -0.99 -7.23 -15.40
CA PRO A 38 -2.22 -8.01 -15.48
C PRO A 38 -1.87 -9.49 -15.64
N ALA A 39 -2.63 -10.36 -14.99
CA ALA A 39 -2.60 -11.78 -15.31
C ALA A 39 -3.10 -11.98 -16.77
N PRO A 40 -2.61 -12.99 -17.52
CA PRO A 40 -3.14 -13.27 -18.84
C PRO A 40 -4.64 -13.52 -18.77
N ALA A 41 -5.41 -12.75 -19.55
CA ALA A 41 -6.85 -12.93 -19.71
C ALA A 41 -7.13 -14.32 -20.29
N ASN A 42 -7.55 -15.25 -19.43
CA ASN A 42 -8.12 -16.51 -19.86
C ASN A 42 -9.64 -16.39 -19.84
N GLY A 43 -10.22 -16.79 -20.98
CA GLY A 43 -11.59 -16.57 -21.45
C GLY A 43 -12.72 -16.60 -20.42
N GLU A 44 -13.73 -15.78 -20.71
CA GLU A 44 -15.13 -15.91 -20.31
C GLU A 44 -15.33 -16.64 -18.98
N ALA A 45 -15.27 -15.87 -17.89
CA ALA A 45 -16.01 -16.24 -16.69
C ALA A 45 -17.51 -16.13 -17.03
N ASP A 46 -18.06 -17.18 -17.63
CA ASP A 46 -19.47 -17.46 -17.50
C ASP A 46 -19.75 -17.48 -16.00
N SER A 47 -20.49 -16.47 -15.54
CA SER A 47 -21.04 -16.40 -14.20
C SER A 47 -22.15 -17.45 -14.08
N GLU A 48 -21.79 -18.73 -14.13
CA GLU A 48 -22.61 -19.75 -13.50
C GLU A 48 -22.32 -19.67 -12.01
N ALA A 49 -23.27 -19.04 -11.31
CA ALA A 49 -23.38 -19.13 -9.86
C ALA A 49 -23.34 -20.61 -9.47
N SER A 50 -22.16 -21.07 -9.04
CA SER A 50 -22.06 -22.28 -8.25
C SER A 50 -22.61 -21.93 -6.87
N SER A 51 -23.93 -22.08 -6.73
CA SER A 51 -24.52 -22.29 -5.41
C SER A 51 -24.00 -23.63 -4.91
N THR A 52 -22.76 -23.67 -4.41
CA THR A 52 -22.43 -24.62 -3.37
C THR A 52 -23.34 -24.26 -2.22
N VAL A 53 -24.42 -25.03 -2.10
CA VAL A 53 -25.18 -25.16 -0.85
C VAL A 53 -24.11 -25.32 0.23
N GLU A 54 -23.92 -24.29 1.05
CA GLU A 54 -23.17 -24.40 2.29
C GLU A 54 -23.70 -25.64 2.99
N ALA A 55 -22.88 -26.68 3.02
CA ALA A 55 -23.19 -27.87 3.77
C ALA A 55 -23.18 -27.43 5.23
N ASP A 56 -24.38 -27.21 5.77
CA ASP A 56 -24.74 -26.95 7.17
C ASP A 56 -23.64 -27.40 8.13
N SER A 57 -22.64 -26.52 8.33
CA SER A 57 -21.49 -26.84 9.15
C SER A 57 -21.97 -26.84 10.58
N SER A 58 -21.84 -27.96 11.29
CA SER A 58 -22.32 -28.05 12.66
C SER A 58 -21.77 -26.88 13.50
N PRO A 59 -22.55 -26.30 14.43
CA PRO A 59 -22.11 -25.15 15.24
C PRO A 59 -20.76 -25.36 15.94
N ILE A 60 -20.44 -26.62 16.29
CA ILE A 60 -19.17 -27.01 16.92
C ILE A 60 -17.97 -26.85 15.96
N ALA A 61 -18.15 -27.09 14.66
CA ALA A 61 -17.11 -26.94 13.65
C ALA A 61 -16.83 -25.45 13.34
N ALA A 62 -17.88 -24.62 13.30
CA ALA A 62 -17.74 -23.17 13.17
C ALA A 62 -17.02 -22.55 14.37
N ASP A 63 -17.36 -22.97 15.59
CA ASP A 63 -16.68 -22.52 16.82
C ASP A 63 -15.19 -22.90 16.84
N ALA A 64 -14.86 -24.14 16.47
CA ALA A 64 -13.46 -24.60 16.42
C ALA A 64 -12.64 -23.85 15.35
N SER A 65 -13.26 -23.53 14.21
CA SER A 65 -12.62 -22.72 13.15
C SER A 65 -12.38 -21.29 13.62
N TYR A 66 -13.36 -20.68 14.30
CA TYR A 66 -13.23 -19.34 14.88
C TYR A 66 -12.10 -19.25 15.90
N GLU A 67 -12.02 -20.22 16.84
CA GLU A 67 -10.96 -20.27 17.86
C GLU A 67 -9.58 -20.45 17.23
N ARG A 68 -9.46 -21.38 16.28
CA ARG A 68 -8.20 -21.63 15.55
C ARG A 68 -7.72 -20.40 14.79
N TYR A 69 -8.63 -19.67 14.13
CA TYR A 69 -8.26 -18.44 13.42
C TYR A 69 -7.83 -17.34 14.40
N GLY A 70 -8.49 -17.24 15.56
CA GLY A 70 -8.06 -16.35 16.64
C GLY A 70 -6.63 -16.63 17.13
N GLU A 71 -6.26 -17.91 17.27
CA GLU A 71 -4.88 -18.30 17.62
C GLU A 71 -3.87 -17.86 16.56
N VAL A 72 -4.20 -18.01 15.27
CA VAL A 72 -3.32 -17.58 14.16
C VAL A 72 -3.13 -16.06 14.14
N ILE A 73 -4.20 -15.30 14.42
CA ILE A 73 -4.16 -13.85 14.59
C ILE A 73 -3.28 -13.47 15.78
N ASP A 74 -3.41 -14.15 16.91
CA ASP A 74 -2.62 -13.93 18.12
C ASP A 74 -1.13 -14.17 17.89
N LEU A 75 -0.79 -15.28 17.26
CA LEU A 75 0.59 -15.61 16.89
C LEU A 75 1.17 -14.57 15.94
N THR A 76 0.43 -14.20 14.89
CA THR A 76 0.89 -13.23 13.89
C THR A 76 1.10 -11.85 14.53
N LYS A 77 0.13 -11.31 15.28
CA LYS A 77 0.28 -9.98 15.89
C LYS A 77 1.39 -9.93 16.94
N SER A 78 1.70 -11.06 17.58
CA SER A 78 2.76 -11.14 18.59
C SER A 78 4.18 -10.93 18.03
N MET A 79 4.36 -11.00 16.71
CA MET A 79 5.64 -10.75 16.03
C MET A 79 6.28 -9.41 16.39
N ILE A 80 5.48 -8.37 16.66
CA ILE A 80 5.99 -7.06 17.05
C ILE A 80 6.72 -7.08 18.41
N TYR A 81 6.48 -8.12 19.23
CA TYR A 81 7.10 -8.32 20.54
C TYR A 81 8.09 -9.49 20.57
N ASP A 82 8.23 -10.24 19.47
CA ASP A 82 9.15 -11.35 19.40
C ASP A 82 10.60 -10.84 19.29
N SER A 83 11.41 -11.10 20.31
CA SER A 83 12.79 -10.62 20.38
C SER A 83 13.68 -11.17 19.28
N GLN A 84 13.43 -12.40 18.82
CA GLN A 84 14.22 -13.01 17.75
C GLN A 84 13.84 -12.41 16.40
N ALA A 85 12.55 -12.24 16.12
CA ALA A 85 12.07 -11.58 14.91
C ALA A 85 12.58 -10.13 14.82
N GLN A 86 12.52 -9.38 15.92
CA GLN A 86 13.06 -8.02 16.00
C GLN A 86 14.57 -7.99 15.80
N GLN A 87 15.32 -8.92 16.40
CA GLN A 87 16.77 -8.99 16.21
C GLN A 87 17.13 -9.27 14.75
N LEU A 88 16.50 -10.26 14.12
CA LEU A 88 16.76 -10.60 12.72
C LEU A 88 16.42 -9.43 11.78
N ALA A 89 15.36 -8.66 12.08
CA ALA A 89 15.00 -7.47 11.31
C ALA A 89 16.04 -6.34 11.49
N ASP A 90 16.47 -6.10 12.73
CA ASP A 90 17.47 -5.09 13.07
C ASP A 90 18.84 -5.37 12.42
N GLU A 91 19.22 -6.65 12.27
CA GLU A 91 20.41 -7.06 11.52
C GLU A 91 20.41 -6.61 10.04
N LYS A 92 19.23 -6.28 9.50
CA LYS A 92 19.03 -5.70 8.15
C LYS A 92 18.73 -4.19 8.19
N GLY A 93 18.70 -3.57 9.36
CA GLY A 93 18.27 -2.19 9.55
C GLY A 93 16.76 -1.99 9.38
N LEU A 94 15.98 -3.07 9.48
CA LEU A 94 14.52 -3.07 9.42
C LEU A 94 13.94 -3.20 10.83
N GLN A 95 12.65 -2.91 10.96
CA GLN A 95 11.90 -3.00 12.20
C GLN A 95 10.51 -3.57 11.92
N ILE A 96 10.03 -4.46 12.80
CA ILE A 96 8.66 -4.97 12.75
C ILE A 96 7.78 -4.10 13.67
N MET A 97 6.69 -3.55 13.14
CA MET A 97 5.79 -2.64 13.86
C MET A 97 4.34 -2.77 13.38
N ASP A 98 3.37 -2.18 14.11
CA ASP A 98 1.93 -2.25 13.81
C ASP A 98 1.36 -0.94 13.22
N ILE A 99 2.12 0.16 13.28
CA ILE A 99 1.77 1.48 12.75
C ILE A 99 2.99 2.04 12.00
N THR A 100 2.78 2.42 10.75
CA THR A 100 3.82 2.91 9.84
C THR A 100 3.58 4.35 9.43
N TRP A 101 4.66 5.10 9.25
CA TRP A 101 4.62 6.51 8.85
C TRP A 101 4.71 6.64 7.32
N GLU A 102 3.67 7.20 6.71
CA GLU A 102 3.56 7.39 5.26
C GLU A 102 3.38 8.87 4.91
N ASP A 103 4.37 9.67 5.27
CA ASP A 103 4.26 11.13 5.25
C ASP A 103 4.67 11.75 3.93
N THR A 104 4.03 12.86 3.56
CA THR A 104 4.44 13.67 2.39
C THR A 104 5.13 14.96 2.79
N GLY A 105 4.98 15.41 4.04
CA GLY A 105 5.70 16.55 4.59
C GLY A 105 5.87 16.45 6.10
N ARG A 106 7.12 16.58 6.57
CA ARG A 106 7.51 16.52 7.98
C ARG A 106 8.55 17.56 8.31
N TYR A 107 8.50 18.10 9.52
CA TYR A 107 9.53 19.00 10.00
C TYR A 107 10.85 18.26 10.24
N ASP A 108 11.97 18.92 9.96
CA ASP A 108 13.31 18.36 10.09
C ASP A 108 13.52 17.82 11.51
N ASN A 109 13.95 16.55 11.61
CA ASN A 109 14.22 15.86 12.88
C ASN A 109 13.02 15.83 13.85
N SER A 110 11.79 15.89 13.33
CA SER A 110 10.55 15.84 14.13
C SER A 110 9.76 14.56 13.87
N SER A 111 8.85 14.22 14.79
CA SER A 111 7.82 13.19 14.56
C SER A 111 6.55 13.76 13.91
N VAL A 112 6.43 15.08 13.77
CA VAL A 112 5.22 15.76 13.30
C VAL A 112 5.49 16.62 12.09
N GLY A 113 4.42 16.97 11.36
CA GLY A 113 4.55 17.61 10.06
C GLY A 113 3.25 18.18 9.53
N PRO A 114 3.35 18.95 8.44
CA PRO A 114 2.22 19.58 7.78
C PRO A 114 1.38 18.63 6.90
N ASN A 115 1.88 17.44 6.52
CA ASN A 115 1.09 16.43 5.82
C ASN A 115 1.60 15.02 6.16
N ILE A 116 1.05 14.46 7.25
CA ILE A 116 1.50 13.21 7.85
C ILE A 116 0.37 12.19 7.97
N SER A 117 0.71 10.93 7.73
CA SER A 117 -0.26 9.83 7.72
C SER A 117 0.29 8.60 8.44
N ASP A 118 -0.53 8.04 9.33
CA ASP A 118 -0.33 6.71 9.89
C ASP A 118 -1.02 5.68 9.00
N MET A 119 -0.31 4.60 8.68
CA MET A 119 -0.85 3.45 7.96
C MET A 119 -0.74 2.18 8.82
N THR A 120 -1.79 1.36 8.80
CA THR A 120 -1.82 0.02 9.40
C THR A 120 -2.62 -0.96 8.53
N ILE A 121 -2.47 -2.25 8.79
CA ILE A 121 -3.27 -3.32 8.16
C ILE A 121 -4.18 -3.91 9.23
N GLN A 122 -5.49 -3.95 8.98
CA GLN A 122 -6.47 -4.45 9.94
C GLN A 122 -7.16 -5.71 9.44
N VAL A 123 -7.26 -6.70 10.33
CA VAL A 123 -8.04 -7.93 10.15
C VAL A 123 -9.19 -7.92 11.14
N GLU A 124 -10.39 -8.22 10.64
CA GLU A 124 -11.60 -8.41 11.45
C GLU A 124 -11.76 -9.88 11.84
N HIS A 125 -12.01 -10.12 13.12
CA HIS A 125 -12.32 -11.43 13.67
C HIS A 125 -13.73 -11.39 14.27
N ARG A 126 -14.70 -11.91 13.53
CA ARG A 126 -16.12 -11.90 13.89
C ARG A 126 -16.52 -13.20 14.58
N ASP A 127 -17.08 -13.10 15.78
CA ASP A 127 -17.58 -14.24 16.54
C ASP A 127 -18.94 -14.71 15.98
N PRO A 128 -19.02 -15.92 15.40
CA PRO A 128 -20.25 -16.41 14.78
C PRO A 128 -21.41 -16.60 15.77
N ARG A 129 -21.13 -16.65 17.09
CA ARG A 129 -22.12 -16.88 18.15
C ARG A 129 -22.77 -15.58 18.62
N SER A 130 -21.99 -14.51 18.68
CA SER A 130 -22.41 -13.22 19.27
C SER A 130 -22.55 -12.10 18.25
N ASP A 131 -22.08 -12.33 17.03
CA ASP A 131 -21.97 -11.34 15.96
C ASP A 131 -21.06 -10.15 16.30
N GLN A 132 -20.23 -10.30 17.35
CA GLN A 132 -19.28 -9.29 17.76
C GLN A 132 -17.99 -9.43 16.98
N SER A 133 -17.49 -8.32 16.45
CA SER A 133 -16.22 -8.25 15.76
C SER A 133 -15.11 -7.68 16.66
N GLN A 134 -13.91 -8.25 16.52
CA GLN A 134 -12.67 -7.73 17.07
C GLN A 134 -11.73 -7.32 15.94
N LEU A 135 -10.95 -6.27 16.18
CA LEU A 135 -10.00 -5.74 15.20
C LEU A 135 -8.58 -5.97 15.67
N HIS A 136 -7.74 -6.39 14.72
CA HIS A 136 -6.35 -6.70 14.99
C HIS A 136 -5.45 -6.01 13.97
N LEU A 137 -4.46 -5.27 14.48
CA LEU A 137 -3.43 -4.65 13.65
C LEU A 137 -2.38 -5.70 13.31
N MET A 138 -2.07 -5.82 12.03
CA MET A 138 -1.11 -6.79 11.53
C MET A 138 0.31 -6.21 11.49
N PRO A 139 1.34 -7.02 11.77
CA PRO A 139 2.72 -6.56 11.74
C PRO A 139 3.16 -6.18 10.33
N VAL A 140 3.97 -5.14 10.25
CA VAL A 140 4.62 -4.64 9.06
C VAL A 140 6.12 -4.52 9.33
N ILE A 141 6.94 -5.01 8.40
CA ILE A 141 8.40 -4.86 8.42
C ILE A 141 8.84 -3.84 7.38
N ARG A 142 9.61 -2.84 7.82
CA ARG A 142 10.18 -1.77 7.00
C ARG A 142 11.36 -1.10 7.71
N TYR A 143 12.01 -0.15 7.04
CA TYR A 143 12.92 0.77 7.75
C TYR A 143 12.18 1.51 8.87
N PRO A 144 12.85 1.79 10.01
CA PRO A 144 12.23 2.48 11.14
C PRO A 144 11.51 3.77 10.75
N ASN A 145 10.36 4.03 11.37
CA ASN A 145 9.53 5.21 11.09
C ASN A 145 10.31 6.53 11.14
N PHE A 146 11.15 6.74 12.16
CA PHE A 146 11.91 7.98 12.29
C PHE A 146 13.01 8.15 11.23
N ALA A 147 13.46 7.06 10.60
CA ALA A 147 14.38 7.15 9.47
C ALA A 147 13.65 7.58 8.18
N ASP A 148 12.34 7.32 8.08
CA ASP A 148 11.48 7.43 6.88
C ASP A 148 12.27 7.41 5.56
N ARG A 149 12.92 6.27 5.30
CA ARG A 149 13.78 6.10 4.13
C ARG A 149 12.92 6.00 2.88
N THR A 150 13.12 6.94 1.98
CA THR A 150 12.34 7.14 0.75
C THR A 150 13.24 7.18 -0.48
N ALA A 151 12.65 6.90 -1.62
CA ALA A 151 13.27 6.92 -2.93
C ALA A 151 12.49 7.86 -3.86
N ASP A 152 13.16 8.54 -4.77
CA ASP A 152 12.51 9.37 -5.78
C ASP A 152 12.51 8.62 -7.10
N ILE A 153 11.33 8.20 -7.52
CA ILE A 153 11.14 7.43 -8.75
C ILE A 153 10.46 8.33 -9.78
N PRO A 154 10.97 8.44 -11.02
CA PRO A 154 10.29 9.18 -12.07
C PRO A 154 8.85 8.73 -12.22
N LEU A 155 7.91 9.68 -12.24
CA LEU A 155 6.47 9.38 -12.32
C LEU A 155 6.13 8.52 -13.55
N GLN A 156 6.89 8.69 -14.63
CA GLN A 156 6.73 7.94 -15.88
C GLN A 156 7.15 6.47 -15.81
N ASN A 157 7.78 6.06 -14.71
CA ASN A 157 8.16 4.67 -14.50
C ASN A 157 7.07 3.87 -13.77
N LEU A 158 6.01 4.53 -13.28
CA LEU A 158 4.95 3.91 -12.48
C LEU A 158 3.69 3.68 -13.32
N SER A 159 3.17 2.45 -13.27
CA SER A 159 1.90 2.06 -13.89
C SER A 159 0.98 1.39 -12.88
N VAL A 160 -0.32 1.60 -13.06
CA VAL A 160 -1.41 0.99 -12.29
C VAL A 160 -2.37 0.30 -13.24
N LEU A 161 -3.28 -0.52 -12.70
CA LEU A 161 -4.33 -1.17 -13.47
C LEU A 161 -5.64 -0.37 -13.35
N THR A 162 -6.28 -0.11 -14.48
CA THR A 162 -7.57 0.62 -14.56
C THR A 162 -8.54 -0.15 -15.44
N GLY A 163 -9.84 0.07 -15.27
CA GLY A 163 -10.93 -0.62 -15.96
C GLY A 163 -11.98 -1.16 -14.99
N ASN A 164 -11.53 -1.55 -13.78
CA ASN A 164 -12.37 -2.07 -12.71
C ASN A 164 -13.44 -1.07 -12.24
N GLU A 165 -13.16 0.22 -12.33
CA GLU A 165 -14.11 1.28 -11.96
C GLU A 165 -15.32 1.35 -12.91
N LYS A 166 -15.23 0.72 -14.09
CA LYS A 166 -16.31 0.61 -15.08
C LYS A 166 -16.79 -0.84 -15.28
N GLY A 167 -16.30 -1.78 -14.48
CA GLY A 167 -16.56 -3.21 -14.66
C GLY A 167 -15.99 -3.75 -15.98
N GLN A 168 -14.89 -3.18 -16.47
CA GLN A 168 -14.19 -3.58 -17.69
C GLN A 168 -12.93 -4.37 -17.34
N ASP A 169 -12.40 -5.10 -18.31
CA ASP A 169 -11.09 -5.75 -18.19
C ASP A 169 -10.02 -4.71 -17.85
N VAL A 170 -9.09 -5.09 -16.98
CA VAL A 170 -8.04 -4.18 -16.53
C VAL A 170 -6.92 -4.05 -17.55
N GLU A 171 -6.45 -2.81 -17.75
CA GLU A 171 -5.30 -2.50 -18.58
C GLU A 171 -4.24 -1.70 -17.81
N PRO A 172 -2.94 -1.88 -18.13
CA PRO A 172 -1.88 -1.04 -17.59
C PRO A 172 -2.00 0.40 -18.08
N THR A 173 -2.07 1.33 -17.14
CA THR A 173 -2.14 2.77 -17.38
C THR A 173 -1.04 3.47 -16.59
N LEU A 174 -0.36 4.44 -17.20
CA LEU A 174 0.65 5.23 -16.49
C LEU A 174 -0.02 5.99 -15.33
N LEU A 175 0.64 6.04 -14.18
CA LEU A 175 0.15 6.81 -13.04
C LEU A 175 0.01 8.31 -13.41
N ALA A 176 0.91 8.83 -14.25
CA ALA A 176 0.80 10.18 -14.80
C ALA A 176 -0.53 10.41 -15.53
N ASP A 177 -0.95 9.47 -16.39
CA ASP A 177 -2.18 9.57 -17.17
C ASP A 177 -3.43 9.51 -16.28
N VAL A 178 -3.40 8.64 -15.26
CA VAL A 178 -4.45 8.55 -14.24
C VAL A 178 -4.57 9.86 -13.48
N LEU A 179 -3.46 10.47 -13.05
CA LEU A 179 -3.49 11.74 -12.32
C LEU A 179 -3.92 12.90 -13.20
N GLU A 180 -3.48 12.96 -14.45
CA GLU A 180 -3.84 14.01 -15.40
C GLU A 180 -5.34 13.97 -15.76
N ASN A 181 -5.92 12.78 -15.79
CA ASN A 181 -7.30 12.57 -16.25
C ASN A 181 -8.18 11.87 -15.21
N LEU A 182 -7.88 12.00 -13.91
CA LEU A 182 -8.49 11.22 -12.82
C LEU A 182 -10.01 11.08 -12.93
N ARG A 183 -10.72 12.14 -13.36
CA ARG A 183 -12.19 12.09 -13.51
C ARG A 183 -12.68 10.95 -14.40
N THR A 184 -11.91 10.53 -15.42
CA THR A 184 -12.29 9.42 -16.32
C THR A 184 -12.10 8.05 -15.69
N TYR A 185 -11.34 7.96 -14.60
CA TYR A 185 -11.04 6.75 -13.85
C TYR A 185 -11.82 6.68 -12.53
N LEU A 186 -12.94 7.39 -12.47
CA LEU A 186 -13.94 7.31 -11.41
C LEU A 186 -15.14 6.51 -11.92
N SER A 187 -15.66 5.64 -11.04
CA SER A 187 -16.94 4.96 -11.22
C SER A 187 -18.12 5.94 -11.14
N ASN A 188 -17.97 7.01 -10.35
CA ASN A 188 -18.91 8.13 -10.28
C ASN A 188 -18.17 9.47 -10.51
N PRO A 189 -17.95 9.87 -11.78
CA PRO A 189 -17.29 11.13 -12.13
C PRO A 189 -17.98 12.38 -11.59
N GLU A 190 -19.28 12.34 -11.34
CA GLU A 190 -20.06 13.45 -10.79
C GLU A 190 -19.81 13.64 -9.29
N SER A 191 -19.24 12.64 -8.61
CA SER A 191 -18.79 12.76 -7.22
C SER A 191 -17.62 13.75 -7.06
N TRP A 192 -16.94 14.14 -8.14
CA TRP A 192 -15.97 15.22 -8.11
C TRP A 192 -16.63 16.55 -8.48
N ALA A 193 -16.98 17.36 -7.48
CA ALA A 193 -17.61 18.65 -7.75
C ALA A 193 -16.69 19.61 -8.51
N GLY A 194 -17.28 20.43 -9.37
CA GLY A 194 -16.57 21.39 -10.21
C GLY A 194 -16.25 20.85 -11.60
N ARG A 195 -15.27 21.48 -12.27
CA ARG A 195 -14.91 21.19 -13.67
C ARG A 195 -13.47 20.70 -13.85
N LYS A 196 -12.78 20.38 -12.75
CA LYS A 196 -11.40 19.90 -12.77
C LYS A 196 -11.38 18.42 -13.13
N ASN A 197 -10.35 18.02 -13.88
CA ASN A 197 -10.15 16.64 -14.30
C ASN A 197 -8.78 16.08 -13.89
N SER A 198 -7.85 16.95 -13.49
CA SER A 198 -6.46 16.62 -13.20
C SER A 198 -6.12 16.87 -11.73
N LEU A 199 -5.36 15.95 -11.15
CA LEU A 199 -4.58 16.13 -9.92
C LEU A 199 -3.06 16.11 -10.19
N LEU A 200 -2.62 16.24 -11.44
CA LEU A 200 -1.21 16.35 -11.78
C LEU A 200 -0.77 17.82 -11.76
N ALA A 201 0.29 18.15 -11.01
CA ALA A 201 0.92 19.46 -11.00
C ALA A 201 2.13 19.53 -11.93
N GLU A 202 2.51 20.73 -12.39
CA GLU A 202 3.64 20.93 -13.31
C GLU A 202 4.98 20.41 -12.75
N GLN A 203 5.15 20.46 -11.44
CA GLN A 203 6.36 20.02 -10.73
C GLN A 203 6.40 18.51 -10.42
N ASP A 204 5.32 17.77 -10.66
CA ASP A 204 5.22 16.32 -10.38
C ASP A 204 6.04 15.50 -11.39
N SER A 205 7.37 15.58 -11.27
CA SER A 205 8.32 14.82 -12.09
C SER A 205 8.62 13.43 -11.52
N HIS A 206 8.56 13.31 -10.19
CA HIS A 206 8.89 12.10 -9.42
C HIS A 206 7.79 11.83 -8.39
N VAL A 207 7.75 10.58 -7.94
CA VAL A 207 6.93 10.12 -6.82
C VAL A 207 7.87 9.78 -5.67
N LEU A 208 7.49 10.18 -4.45
CA LEU A 208 8.17 9.81 -3.22
C LEU A 208 7.78 8.37 -2.86
N VAL A 209 8.71 7.43 -2.90
CA VAL A 209 8.43 6.00 -2.76
C VAL A 209 9.02 5.43 -1.49
N SER A 210 8.24 4.60 -0.79
CA SER A 210 8.71 3.74 0.31
C SER A 210 8.29 2.29 0.03
N ALA A 211 9.00 1.33 0.64
CA ALA A 211 8.67 -0.09 0.50
C ALA A 211 8.59 -0.79 1.86
N GLN A 212 7.64 -1.72 1.99
CA GLN A 212 7.39 -2.46 3.22
C GLN A 212 6.76 -3.83 2.93
N ALA A 213 6.73 -4.72 3.94
CA ALA A 213 6.00 -5.98 3.86
C ALA A 213 5.08 -6.18 5.07
N ALA A 214 3.83 -6.57 4.85
CA ALA A 214 2.86 -6.91 5.89
C ALA A 214 2.72 -8.43 6.06
N PHE A 215 2.55 -8.88 7.31
CA PHE A 215 2.29 -10.27 7.64
C PHE A 215 0.79 -10.48 7.87
N LEU A 216 0.16 -11.32 7.04
CA LEU A 216 -1.25 -11.68 7.14
C LEU A 216 -1.42 -13.02 7.86
N PRO A 217 -2.45 -13.13 8.72
CA PRO A 217 -2.70 -14.31 9.55
C PRO A 217 -3.47 -15.37 8.73
N ILE A 218 -2.89 -15.87 7.65
CA ILE A 218 -3.58 -16.81 6.74
C ILE A 218 -3.35 -18.25 7.25
N PRO A 219 -4.40 -19.00 7.65
CA PRO A 219 -4.28 -20.38 8.08
C PRO A 219 -3.70 -21.29 6.98
N SER A 220 -3.47 -22.56 7.31
CA SER A 220 -2.94 -23.55 6.36
C SER A 220 -3.85 -23.79 5.15
N GLU A 221 -5.15 -23.54 5.32
CA GLU A 221 -6.17 -23.61 4.28
C GLU A 221 -7.11 -22.40 4.46
N GLY A 222 -7.51 -21.78 3.35
CA GLY A 222 -8.44 -20.65 3.35
C GLY A 222 -7.78 -19.31 3.04
N GLU A 223 -8.47 -18.23 3.42
CA GLU A 223 -8.09 -16.85 3.09
C GLU A 223 -8.24 -15.95 4.33
N ALA A 224 -7.52 -14.83 4.35
CA ALA A 224 -7.72 -13.77 5.33
C ALA A 224 -8.31 -12.54 4.66
N THR A 225 -9.41 -12.02 5.20
CA THR A 225 -9.98 -10.73 4.80
C THR A 225 -9.34 -9.61 5.61
N PHE A 226 -8.89 -8.55 4.93
CA PHE A 226 -8.20 -7.43 5.56
C PHE A 226 -8.41 -6.12 4.81
N ASN A 227 -8.09 -5.01 5.47
CA ASN A 227 -8.04 -3.69 4.85
C ASN A 227 -6.76 -2.95 5.24
N PRO A 228 -6.09 -2.27 4.30
CA PRO A 228 -5.25 -1.14 4.63
C PRO A 228 -6.09 -0.04 5.27
N VAL A 229 -5.54 0.58 6.31
CA VAL A 229 -6.19 1.66 7.05
C VAL A 229 -5.22 2.83 7.11
N LEU A 230 -5.70 4.00 6.66
CA LEU A 230 -4.92 5.23 6.66
C LEU A 230 -5.59 6.25 7.58
N PHE A 231 -4.81 6.89 8.44
CA PHE A 231 -5.22 8.06 9.20
C PHE A 231 -4.32 9.23 8.83
N ASN A 232 -4.88 10.27 8.22
CA ASN A 232 -4.11 11.48 7.92
C ASN A 232 -4.45 12.57 8.94
N TYR A 233 -3.44 13.12 9.61
CA TYR A 233 -3.65 14.04 10.74
C TYR A 233 -4.34 15.34 10.33
N GLN A 234 -4.10 15.79 9.10
CA GLN A 234 -4.66 17.01 8.56
C GLN A 234 -6.07 16.80 8.01
N SER A 235 -6.42 15.62 7.49
CA SER A 235 -7.73 15.29 6.92
C SER A 235 -8.91 15.34 7.90
N TYR A 236 -10.08 15.79 7.39
CA TYR A 236 -11.37 15.74 8.09
C TYR A 236 -12.56 15.83 7.13
N PRO A 237 -13.79 15.52 7.59
CA PRO A 237 -14.96 15.56 6.73
C PRO A 237 -15.16 16.90 6.05
N GLY A 238 -15.34 16.88 4.74
CA GLY A 238 -15.54 18.07 3.91
C GLY A 238 -14.28 18.84 3.52
N ASP A 239 -13.11 18.50 4.08
CA ASP A 239 -11.82 19.14 3.79
C ASP A 239 -10.63 18.14 3.92
N PRO A 240 -10.60 17.10 3.07
CA PRO A 240 -9.53 16.11 3.07
C PRO A 240 -8.18 16.75 2.68
N ALA A 241 -7.10 16.38 3.37
CA ALA A 241 -5.74 16.79 3.04
C ALA A 241 -5.06 15.84 2.05
N VAL A 242 -5.60 14.63 1.87
CA VAL A 242 -5.08 13.62 0.96
C VAL A 242 -6.22 12.84 0.29
N LEU A 243 -5.99 12.49 -0.97
CA LEU A 243 -6.71 11.44 -1.69
C LEU A 243 -5.80 10.22 -1.79
N THR A 244 -6.38 9.04 -1.72
CA THR A 244 -5.68 7.77 -1.89
C THR A 244 -6.07 7.09 -3.19
N ILE A 245 -5.09 6.46 -3.85
CA ILE A 245 -5.30 5.50 -4.93
C ILE A 245 -4.72 4.17 -4.45
N LEU A 246 -5.60 3.21 -4.15
CA LEU A 246 -5.24 1.84 -3.81
C LEU A 246 -5.13 1.04 -5.12
N ALA A 247 -3.92 0.64 -5.50
CA ALA A 247 -3.66 -0.14 -6.70
C ALA A 247 -3.34 -1.60 -6.36
N THR A 248 -4.07 -2.53 -6.96
CA THR A 248 -3.91 -3.99 -6.84
C THR A 248 -3.78 -4.63 -8.22
N ARG A 249 -3.56 -5.95 -8.26
CA ARG A 249 -3.57 -6.72 -9.52
C ARG A 249 -4.92 -6.79 -10.22
N GLU A 250 -5.97 -6.33 -9.56
CA GLU A 250 -7.35 -6.35 -10.06
C GLU A 250 -7.86 -4.96 -10.42
N GLY A 251 -7.05 -3.92 -10.22
CA GLY A 251 -7.41 -2.55 -10.60
C GLY A 251 -7.02 -1.49 -9.57
N THR A 252 -7.71 -0.35 -9.62
CA THR A 252 -7.46 0.80 -8.75
C THR A 252 -8.71 1.32 -8.07
N SER A 253 -8.55 1.87 -6.86
CA SER A 253 -9.65 2.40 -6.06
C SER A 253 -9.29 3.78 -5.54
N VAL A 254 -10.13 4.77 -5.83
CA VAL A 254 -9.88 6.19 -5.55
C VAL A 254 -10.75 6.64 -4.38
N THR A 255 -10.14 7.11 -3.29
CA THR A 255 -10.88 7.48 -2.08
C THR A 255 -10.27 8.71 -1.40
N VAL A 256 -11.09 9.72 -1.10
CA VAL A 256 -10.67 10.84 -0.24
C VAL A 256 -10.67 10.45 1.23
N ILE A 257 -9.69 10.95 1.99
CA ILE A 257 -9.52 10.61 3.41
C ILE A 257 -10.17 11.67 4.30
N ASP A 258 -11.16 11.25 5.10
CA ASP A 258 -11.83 12.08 6.10
C ASP A 258 -11.71 11.57 7.54
N ASN A 259 -11.08 10.40 7.72
CA ASN A 259 -10.88 9.73 9.01
C ASN A 259 -12.17 9.32 9.76
N GLN A 260 -13.33 9.30 9.10
CA GLN A 260 -14.61 8.96 9.75
C GLN A 260 -15.35 7.83 9.05
N ARG A 261 -15.29 7.78 7.72
CA ARG A 261 -16.03 6.80 6.95
C ARG A 261 -15.52 5.39 7.16
N ASP A 262 -16.44 4.47 6.90
CA ASP A 262 -16.17 3.04 6.78
C ASP A 262 -15.45 2.45 7.99
N GLY A 263 -15.80 2.91 9.19
CA GLY A 263 -15.44 2.25 10.45
C GLY A 263 -16.07 0.85 10.55
N PHE A 264 -15.56 0.00 11.43
CA PHE A 264 -16.15 -1.32 11.69
C PHE A 264 -17.39 -1.24 12.58
N ASP A 265 -18.26 -2.25 12.50
CA ASP A 265 -19.38 -2.44 13.42
C ASP A 265 -18.89 -2.62 14.88
N ALA A 266 -17.63 -3.05 15.06
CA ALA A 266 -16.93 -3.16 16.34
C ALA A 266 -16.69 -1.82 17.07
N GLY A 267 -16.95 -0.66 16.44
CA GLY A 267 -16.83 0.67 17.03
C GLY A 267 -15.88 1.62 16.28
N ARG A 268 -15.47 2.72 16.96
CA ARG A 268 -14.55 3.71 16.37
C ARG A 268 -13.19 3.09 16.04
N THR A 269 -12.75 3.20 14.80
CA THR A 269 -11.41 2.84 14.31
C THR A 269 -10.45 4.03 14.42
N TRP A 270 -9.16 3.74 14.59
CA TRP A 270 -8.12 4.70 14.28
C TRP A 270 -7.85 4.64 12.77
N GLY A 271 -8.35 5.64 12.04
CA GLY A 271 -8.19 5.71 10.59
C GLY A 271 -9.40 5.25 9.78
N GLN A 272 -9.29 5.46 8.48
CA GLN A 272 -10.26 5.12 7.46
C GLN A 272 -9.80 3.87 6.72
N ARG A 273 -10.70 2.88 6.63
CA ARG A 273 -10.47 1.67 5.83
C ARG A 273 -10.45 2.00 4.36
N LEU A 274 -9.54 1.34 3.64
CA LEU A 274 -9.45 1.40 2.19
C LEU A 274 -10.00 0.10 1.61
N PHE A 275 -10.84 0.23 0.59
CA PHE A 275 -11.54 -0.87 -0.08
C PHE A 275 -11.15 -0.92 -1.54
N PHE A 276 -11.34 -2.09 -2.13
CA PHE A 276 -11.34 -2.24 -3.58
C PHE A 276 -12.65 -1.72 -4.18
N ASN A 277 -12.56 -0.99 -5.30
CA ASN A 277 -13.68 -0.50 -6.08
C ASN A 277 -14.04 -1.51 -7.18
N GLN A 278 -15.15 -2.20 -7.01
CA GLN A 278 -15.75 -3.06 -8.00
C GLN A 278 -16.93 -2.33 -8.66
N ASN A 279 -16.62 -1.50 -9.68
CA ASN A 279 -17.63 -0.78 -10.47
C ASN A 279 -18.63 0.05 -9.63
N GLY A 280 -18.14 0.76 -8.62
CA GLY A 280 -18.95 1.59 -7.72
C GLY A 280 -19.41 0.88 -6.44
N ASP A 281 -19.09 -0.41 -6.28
CA ASP A 281 -19.30 -1.17 -5.05
C ASP A 281 -17.96 -1.44 -4.34
N ARG A 282 -17.98 -1.51 -3.01
CA ARG A 282 -16.78 -1.71 -2.18
C ARG A 282 -16.65 -3.18 -1.80
N ALA A 283 -15.41 -3.66 -1.79
CA ALA A 283 -15.04 -4.98 -1.28
C ALA A 283 -13.72 -4.90 -0.48
N SER A 284 -13.64 -5.60 0.65
CA SER A 284 -12.38 -5.74 1.37
C SER A 284 -11.37 -6.56 0.56
N LEU A 285 -10.08 -6.43 0.89
CA LEU A 285 -9.06 -7.25 0.26
C LEU A 285 -9.03 -8.63 0.91
N THR A 286 -8.69 -9.64 0.11
CA THR A 286 -8.42 -11.00 0.60
C THR A 286 -6.98 -11.39 0.30
N GLY A 287 -6.42 -12.21 1.18
CA GLY A 287 -5.09 -12.77 1.03
C GLY A 287 -5.15 -14.29 1.11
N LYS A 288 -4.51 -14.94 0.14
CA LYS A 288 -4.38 -16.40 0.07
C LYS A 288 -2.93 -16.83 0.00
N ARG A 289 -2.58 -17.99 0.55
CA ARG A 289 -1.22 -18.54 0.40
C ARG A 289 -0.88 -18.80 -1.06
N MET A 290 0.35 -18.49 -1.44
CA MET A 290 0.86 -18.78 -2.79
C MET A 290 0.84 -20.29 -3.09
N SER A 291 1.10 -21.15 -2.10
CA SER A 291 0.97 -22.60 -2.23
C SER A 291 -0.42 -23.04 -2.71
N ASP A 292 -1.46 -22.44 -2.16
CA ASP A 292 -2.85 -22.81 -2.40
C ASP A 292 -3.28 -22.31 -3.77
N TYR A 293 -2.94 -21.06 -4.09
CA TYR A 293 -3.17 -20.46 -5.40
C TYR A 293 -2.52 -21.26 -6.54
N ARG A 294 -1.29 -21.74 -6.35
CA ARG A 294 -0.59 -22.59 -7.34
C ARG A 294 -1.27 -23.94 -7.52
N THR A 295 -1.78 -24.53 -6.44
CA THR A 295 -2.48 -25.82 -6.50
C THR A 295 -3.76 -25.68 -7.30
N GLU A 296 -4.56 -24.65 -7.03
CA GLU A 296 -5.81 -24.37 -7.75
C GLU A 296 -5.55 -24.03 -9.23
N SER A 297 -4.54 -23.21 -9.51
CA SER A 297 -4.18 -22.82 -10.88
C SER A 297 -3.67 -23.99 -11.71
N ALA A 298 -2.93 -24.92 -11.08
CA ALA A 298 -2.45 -26.14 -11.74
C ALA A 298 -3.59 -27.11 -12.07
N GLU A 299 -4.71 -27.05 -11.34
CA GLU A 299 -5.92 -27.80 -11.67
C GLU A 299 -6.71 -27.15 -12.82
N THR A 300 -6.50 -25.86 -13.10
CA THR A 300 -7.25 -25.11 -14.13
C THR A 300 -6.56 -25.00 -15.51
N LEU A 301 -5.22 -25.07 -15.64
CA LEU A 301 -4.53 -24.80 -16.92
C LEU A 301 -3.28 -25.67 -17.23
N GLU A 302 -3.11 -26.00 -18.52
CA GLU A 302 -1.88 -26.57 -19.11
C GLU A 302 -0.75 -25.52 -19.13
N LEU A 303 0.28 -25.77 -18.30
CA LEU A 303 1.69 -25.31 -18.35
C LEU A 303 2.00 -24.06 -19.21
N SER A 304 1.95 -22.88 -18.58
CA SER A 304 2.68 -21.68 -19.03
C SER A 304 3.87 -21.37 -18.10
N PRO A 305 5.02 -20.83 -18.59
CA PRO A 305 6.22 -20.66 -17.76
C PRO A 305 6.11 -19.49 -16.77
N LEU A 306 6.01 -19.83 -15.49
CA LEU A 306 5.87 -18.97 -14.31
C LEU A 306 7.22 -18.41 -13.81
N ASN A 307 7.70 -17.29 -14.35
CA ASN A 307 8.92 -16.68 -13.78
C ASN A 307 8.89 -15.14 -13.67
N SER A 308 8.06 -14.43 -14.44
CA SER A 308 7.86 -12.97 -14.30
C SER A 308 6.44 -12.57 -13.91
N GLU A 309 5.47 -13.48 -14.02
CA GLU A 309 4.04 -13.22 -13.75
C GLU A 309 3.69 -13.32 -12.25
N GLU A 310 4.49 -14.01 -11.44
CA GLU A 310 4.29 -14.05 -9.98
C GLU A 310 4.72 -12.75 -9.29
N ALA A 311 5.53 -11.93 -9.97
CA ALA A 311 5.99 -10.63 -9.48
C ALA A 311 4.83 -9.61 -9.56
N GLY A 312 4.17 -9.37 -8.42
CA GLY A 312 3.05 -8.44 -8.31
C GLY A 312 1.77 -9.07 -7.76
N LEU A 313 1.68 -10.41 -7.68
CA LEU A 313 0.52 -11.10 -7.10
C LEU A 313 0.34 -10.79 -5.60
N ASN A 314 1.43 -10.51 -4.90
CA ASN A 314 1.46 -10.20 -3.48
C ASN A 314 1.72 -8.72 -3.19
N MET A 315 1.47 -7.83 -4.15
CA MET A 315 1.80 -6.42 -4.05
C MET A 315 0.55 -5.55 -4.12
N VAL A 316 0.45 -4.59 -3.20
CA VAL A 316 -0.47 -3.47 -3.26
C VAL A 316 0.34 -2.19 -3.21
N MET A 317 -0.03 -1.21 -4.02
CA MET A 317 0.56 0.11 -3.97
C MET A 317 -0.48 1.10 -3.45
N LEU A 318 -0.17 1.77 -2.34
CA LEU A 318 -0.99 2.84 -1.79
C LEU A 318 -0.39 4.19 -2.17
N ILE A 319 -1.07 4.92 -3.04
CA ILE A 319 -0.62 6.24 -3.50
C ILE A 319 -1.41 7.32 -2.76
N GLN A 320 -0.72 8.25 -2.12
CA GLN A 320 -1.29 9.44 -1.52
C GLN A 320 -1.04 10.66 -2.41
N VAL A 321 -2.11 11.35 -2.78
CA VAL A 321 -2.12 12.59 -3.55
C VAL A 321 -2.55 13.73 -2.63
N PRO A 322 -1.63 14.61 -2.20
CA PRO A 322 -1.98 15.73 -1.33
C PRO A 322 -2.96 16.71 -1.97
N LEU A 323 -3.93 17.15 -1.18
CA LEU A 323 -5.02 18.03 -1.56
C LEU A 323 -4.99 19.34 -0.77
N LYS A 324 -5.42 20.43 -1.41
CA LYS A 324 -5.55 21.73 -0.75
C LYS A 324 -6.71 21.69 0.24
N GLN A 325 -6.42 22.10 1.46
CA GLN A 325 -7.42 22.33 2.49
C GLN A 325 -7.93 23.77 2.42
N LYS A 326 -9.22 23.95 2.70
CA LYS A 326 -9.86 25.26 2.86
C LYS A 326 -9.39 25.92 4.15
N GLU A 327 -9.30 25.14 5.22
CA GLU A 327 -8.80 25.59 6.52
C GLU A 327 -7.65 24.67 6.95
N PRO A 328 -6.41 24.97 6.53
CA PRO A 328 -5.24 24.21 6.96
C PRO A 328 -5.01 24.41 8.46
N PHE A 329 -4.52 23.35 9.08
CA PHE A 329 -4.10 23.33 10.47
C PHE A 329 -2.99 24.38 10.71
N GLY A 330 -3.27 25.43 11.49
CA GLY A 330 -2.32 26.52 11.81
C GLY A 330 -2.89 27.96 11.81
N ASN A 331 -4.21 28.17 11.84
CA ASN A 331 -4.80 29.52 11.73
C ASN A 331 -5.81 29.88 12.85
N PHE A 332 -5.58 29.48 14.10
CA PHE A 332 -6.47 29.83 15.22
C PHE A 332 -5.70 30.16 16.52
N LEU A 333 -5.70 31.44 16.92
CA LEU A 333 -5.03 31.94 18.14
C LEU A 333 -5.83 31.65 19.42
N GLY A 334 -5.22 31.02 20.44
CA GLY A 334 -5.62 31.20 21.84
C GLY A 334 -5.29 30.12 22.89
N ALA A 335 -4.06 30.16 23.43
CA ALA A 335 -3.60 29.93 24.82
C ALA A 335 -4.16 28.79 25.72
N GLN A 336 -3.37 27.73 25.97
CA GLN A 336 -2.54 27.46 27.18
C GLN A 336 -2.07 25.98 27.29
N ASN A 337 -0.75 25.80 27.45
CA ASN A 337 0.01 24.83 28.30
C ASN A 337 0.01 23.31 28.00
N ASP A 338 1.12 22.84 27.41
CA ASP A 338 2.17 21.94 27.93
C ASP A 338 1.82 20.52 28.49
N VAL A 339 2.23 19.43 27.79
CA VAL A 339 2.52 18.10 28.40
C VAL A 339 3.51 17.24 27.58
N MET A 340 4.41 16.59 28.34
CA MET A 340 5.50 15.66 28.04
C MET A 340 5.20 14.31 27.36
N MET A 341 6.30 13.74 26.85
CA MET A 341 6.57 12.43 26.24
C MET A 341 6.59 11.26 27.26
N GLU A 342 6.00 10.10 26.92
CA GLU A 342 6.05 8.89 27.75
C GLU A 342 6.94 7.80 27.13
N SER A 343 7.88 7.30 27.93
CA SER A 343 8.78 6.17 27.64
C SER A 343 8.08 4.83 27.88
N ALA A 344 8.30 3.87 26.98
CA ALA A 344 7.82 2.49 27.11
C ALA A 344 8.73 1.64 28.03
N ALA A 345 8.13 0.72 28.78
CA ALA A 345 8.80 -0.41 29.43
C ALA A 345 8.14 -1.72 28.96
N PRO A 346 8.91 -2.79 28.63
CA PRO A 346 8.33 -4.06 28.19
C PRO A 346 8.02 -4.98 29.38
N LEU A 347 6.89 -5.67 29.31
CA LEU A 347 6.59 -6.89 30.09
C LEU A 347 6.86 -8.10 29.19
N SER A 348 7.69 -9.02 29.67
CA SER A 348 8.13 -10.22 28.97
C SER A 348 7.37 -11.45 29.47
N SER A 349 6.79 -12.21 28.56
CA SER A 349 6.50 -13.64 28.75
C SER A 349 6.65 -14.38 27.43
N THR A 350 7.77 -15.08 27.25
CA THR A 350 8.04 -15.95 26.11
C THR A 350 7.90 -17.42 26.55
N LEU A 351 7.00 -18.14 25.89
CA LEU A 351 7.14 -19.58 25.70
C LEU A 351 7.65 -19.78 24.28
N GLN A 352 8.97 -19.94 24.14
CA GLN A 352 9.60 -20.30 22.87
C GLN A 352 9.29 -21.76 22.54
N SER A 353 8.49 -21.99 21.50
CA SER A 353 8.55 -23.23 20.75
C SER A 353 9.49 -23.01 19.56
N SER A 354 10.42 -23.93 19.33
CA SER A 354 11.29 -23.91 18.14
C SER A 354 10.51 -24.36 16.90
N SER A 355 9.41 -23.67 16.59
CA SER A 355 8.64 -23.90 15.38
C SER A 355 9.43 -23.40 14.17
N ARG A 356 9.33 -24.13 13.07
CA ARG A 356 9.91 -23.71 11.79
C ARG A 356 9.02 -22.63 11.20
N SER A 357 9.61 -21.58 10.61
CA SER A 357 8.84 -20.59 9.86
C SER A 357 8.04 -21.24 8.73
N ASN A 358 6.85 -20.71 8.47
CA ASN A 358 6.02 -21.02 7.32
C ASN A 358 5.61 -19.76 6.54
N VAL A 359 6.45 -18.73 6.61
CA VAL A 359 6.23 -17.48 5.87
C VAL A 359 6.35 -17.76 4.37
N GLU A 360 5.40 -17.24 3.61
CA GLU A 360 5.41 -17.28 2.14
C GLU A 360 4.70 -16.04 1.57
N ALA A 361 4.70 -15.85 0.25
CA ALA A 361 3.94 -14.77 -0.38
C ALA A 361 2.41 -14.99 -0.22
N ALA A 362 1.67 -13.91 0.03
CA ALA A 362 0.21 -13.93 0.01
C ALA A 362 -0.30 -13.32 -1.30
N VAL A 363 -1.05 -14.09 -2.10
CA VAL A 363 -1.74 -13.59 -3.30
C VAL A 363 -2.91 -12.72 -2.85
N ILE A 364 -2.98 -11.50 -3.36
CA ILE A 364 -4.00 -10.52 -2.97
C ILE A 364 -5.11 -10.45 -4.02
N SER A 365 -6.35 -10.42 -3.55
CA SER A 365 -7.57 -10.24 -4.35
C SER A 365 -8.54 -9.31 -3.62
N HIS A 366 -9.75 -9.12 -4.15
CA HIS A 366 -10.90 -8.59 -3.42
C HIS A 366 -11.89 -9.69 -3.00
N GLY A 367 -12.62 -9.45 -1.92
CA GLY A 367 -13.67 -10.31 -1.40
C GLY A 367 -15.05 -9.97 -1.95
N GLU A 368 -16.09 -10.33 -1.20
CA GLU A 368 -17.47 -10.05 -1.58
C GLU A 368 -17.82 -8.56 -1.48
N VAL A 369 -18.86 -8.14 -2.24
CA VAL A 369 -19.39 -6.79 -2.20
C VAL A 369 -20.06 -6.51 -0.85
N GLU A 370 -19.63 -5.44 -0.19
CA GLU A 370 -20.11 -5.01 1.13
C GLU A 370 -21.07 -3.81 1.08
N GLY A 371 -21.21 -3.18 -0.09
CA GLY A 371 -22.08 -2.02 -0.28
C GLY A 371 -21.49 -0.98 -1.24
N PRO A 372 -22.07 0.24 -1.31
CA PRO A 372 -21.61 1.26 -2.25
C PRO A 372 -20.23 1.80 -1.88
N PHE A 373 -19.42 2.06 -2.90
CA PHE A 373 -18.10 2.69 -2.78
C PHE A 373 -18.21 4.22 -2.77
N THR A 374 -17.44 4.88 -1.91
CA THR A 374 -17.39 6.34 -1.83
C THR A 374 -16.06 6.86 -2.35
N GLU A 375 -16.09 7.60 -3.45
CA GLU A 375 -14.90 8.16 -4.10
C GLU A 375 -14.54 9.55 -3.55
N ILE A 376 -15.05 10.61 -4.21
CA ILE A 376 -14.70 12.02 -3.91
C ILE A 376 -15.81 12.72 -3.11
N ASP A 377 -16.92 12.05 -2.84
CA ASP A 377 -17.97 12.51 -1.94
C ASP A 377 -18.53 13.92 -2.25
N ASN A 378 -18.70 14.22 -3.54
CA ASN A 378 -19.20 15.50 -4.02
C ASN A 378 -18.32 16.70 -3.62
N LEU A 379 -17.03 16.46 -3.33
CA LEU A 379 -16.08 17.49 -2.94
C LEU A 379 -15.39 18.13 -4.15
N ALA A 380 -15.15 19.43 -4.07
CA ALA A 380 -14.41 20.19 -5.08
C ALA A 380 -12.90 20.15 -4.79
N ILE A 381 -12.31 18.95 -4.80
CA ILE A 381 -10.90 18.74 -4.44
C ILE A 381 -9.95 19.37 -5.47
N GLU A 382 -8.76 19.73 -5.00
CA GLU A 382 -7.67 20.29 -5.79
C GLU A 382 -6.32 19.79 -5.26
N ARG A 383 -5.41 19.41 -6.16
CA ARG A 383 -4.03 19.03 -5.85
C ARG A 383 -3.28 20.15 -5.11
N ASP A 384 -2.59 19.82 -4.02
CA ASP A 384 -1.68 20.74 -3.32
C ASP A 384 -0.22 20.53 -3.71
N PRO A 385 0.32 21.32 -4.67
CA PRO A 385 1.66 21.09 -5.21
C PRO A 385 2.77 21.24 -4.17
N ASN A 386 2.52 21.85 -3.01
CA ASN A 386 3.54 22.01 -1.97
C ASN A 386 4.04 20.66 -1.43
N PHE A 387 3.26 19.60 -1.55
CA PHE A 387 3.64 18.26 -1.09
C PHE A 387 3.79 17.31 -2.28
N PRO A 388 4.78 16.39 -2.27
CA PRO A 388 4.94 15.39 -3.29
C PRO A 388 3.80 14.35 -3.27
N ILE A 389 3.59 13.68 -4.39
CA ILE A 389 2.80 12.45 -4.43
C ILE A 389 3.65 11.34 -3.79
N ARG A 390 3.07 10.56 -2.86
CA ARG A 390 3.76 9.43 -2.21
C ARG A 390 3.17 8.10 -2.67
N ALA A 391 4.00 7.11 -2.95
CA ALA A 391 3.58 5.74 -3.19
C ALA A 391 4.26 4.78 -2.20
N THR A 392 3.46 4.05 -1.45
CA THR A 392 3.92 3.01 -0.54
C THR A 392 3.72 1.66 -1.22
N ILE A 393 4.83 0.99 -1.55
CA ILE A 393 4.81 -0.36 -2.13
C ILE A 393 4.78 -1.36 -0.99
N GLN A 394 3.67 -2.08 -0.85
CA GLN A 394 3.47 -3.06 0.21
C GLN A 394 3.39 -4.47 -0.35
N PHE A 395 4.34 -5.31 0.08
CA PHE A 395 4.30 -6.74 -0.15
C PHE A 395 3.49 -7.43 0.96
N TYR A 396 2.81 -8.52 0.65
CA TYR A 396 2.09 -9.31 1.63
C TYR A 396 2.70 -10.70 1.78
N LYS A 397 2.83 -11.11 3.04
CA LYS A 397 3.38 -12.40 3.46
C LYS A 397 2.33 -13.16 4.28
N ALA A 398 2.07 -14.40 3.94
CA ALA A 398 1.18 -15.29 4.69
C ALA A 398 1.96 -15.99 5.82
N THR A 399 1.33 -16.15 6.98
CA THR A 399 1.85 -16.95 8.10
C THR A 399 0.70 -17.47 8.94
N ASP A 400 0.86 -18.67 9.51
CA ASP A 400 -0.09 -19.19 10.52
C ASP A 400 0.51 -19.32 11.92
N ASN A 401 1.83 -19.10 12.07
CA ASN A 401 2.55 -19.33 13.31
C ASN A 401 3.34 -18.12 13.83
N GLY A 402 3.42 -17.05 13.05
CA GLY A 402 4.09 -15.80 13.42
C GLY A 402 5.61 -15.93 13.54
N VAL A 403 6.22 -16.98 13.00
CA VAL A 403 7.66 -17.21 13.10
C VAL A 403 8.34 -16.84 11.79
N VAL A 404 9.38 -16.00 11.87
CA VAL A 404 10.27 -15.66 10.75
C VAL A 404 11.63 -16.33 10.93
N SER A 405 12.23 -16.74 9.82
CA SER A 405 13.61 -17.20 9.74
C SER A 405 14.52 -16.14 9.12
N GLU A 406 15.84 -16.34 9.23
CA GLU A 406 16.83 -15.49 8.57
C GLU A 406 16.63 -15.44 7.05
N ALA A 407 16.21 -16.55 6.44
CA ALA A 407 15.94 -16.62 5.01
C ALA A 407 14.73 -15.76 4.61
N ASP A 408 13.66 -15.79 5.41
CA ASP A 408 12.46 -14.98 5.14
C ASP A 408 12.78 -13.49 5.20
N LEU A 409 13.57 -13.07 6.19
CA LEU A 409 13.96 -11.66 6.31
C LEU A 409 14.98 -11.24 5.25
N ALA A 410 15.86 -12.14 4.81
CA ALA A 410 16.76 -11.86 3.69
C ALA A 410 15.97 -11.65 2.39
N GLU A 411 14.93 -12.46 2.13
CA GLU A 411 14.06 -12.29 0.97
C GLU A 411 13.28 -10.97 1.04
N ILE A 412 12.72 -10.64 2.22
CA ILE A 412 12.00 -9.37 2.43
C ILE A 412 12.92 -8.17 2.23
N ASP A 413 14.13 -8.20 2.80
CA ASP A 413 15.13 -7.15 2.60
C ASP A 413 15.46 -7.01 1.12
N GLU A 414 15.74 -8.10 0.40
CA GLU A 414 16.00 -8.05 -1.05
C GLU A 414 14.84 -7.42 -1.85
N GLN A 415 13.59 -7.78 -1.54
CA GLN A 415 12.39 -7.20 -2.15
C GLN A 415 12.29 -5.69 -1.89
N ILE A 416 12.52 -5.26 -0.65
CA ILE A 416 12.52 -3.85 -0.25
C ILE A 416 13.66 -3.10 -0.97
N GLN A 417 14.91 -3.58 -0.88
CA GLN A 417 16.08 -2.92 -1.47
C GLN A 417 15.94 -2.71 -2.97
N ARG A 418 15.30 -3.65 -3.68
CA ARG A 418 15.09 -3.54 -5.12
C ARG A 418 14.32 -2.28 -5.52
N ILE A 419 13.32 -1.86 -4.71
CA ILE A 419 12.58 -0.61 -4.95
C ILE A 419 13.52 0.60 -4.93
N TYR A 420 14.49 0.61 -4.02
CA TYR A 420 15.44 1.71 -3.87
C TYR A 420 16.58 1.66 -4.89
N ALA A 421 16.85 0.52 -5.52
CA ALA A 421 17.98 0.34 -6.42
C ALA A 421 17.83 1.10 -7.76
N ASP A 422 16.60 1.25 -8.25
CA ASP A 422 16.30 1.93 -9.52
C ASP A 422 15.81 3.38 -9.33
N ALA A 423 15.95 3.94 -8.12
CA ALA A 423 15.56 5.31 -7.82
C ALA A 423 16.68 6.30 -8.20
N ASP A 424 16.28 7.50 -8.65
CA ASP A 424 17.23 8.57 -8.98
C ASP A 424 17.86 9.17 -7.72
N TYR A 425 17.10 9.15 -6.61
CA TYR A 425 17.55 9.61 -5.30
C TYR A 425 17.05 8.65 -4.21
N VAL A 426 17.86 8.46 -3.17
CA VAL A 426 17.47 7.72 -1.96
C VAL A 426 17.96 8.52 -0.75
N GLY A 427 17.08 8.73 0.22
CA GLY A 427 17.39 9.48 1.42
C GLY A 427 16.30 9.35 2.49
N SER A 428 16.39 10.18 3.51
CA SER A 428 15.40 10.30 4.58
C SER A 428 14.54 11.54 4.36
N LEU A 429 13.24 11.43 4.67
CA LEU A 429 12.35 12.58 4.76
C LEU A 429 12.47 13.31 6.12
N VAL A 430 13.13 12.71 7.12
CA VAL A 430 13.20 13.23 8.50
C VAL A 430 14.59 13.69 8.90
N THR A 431 15.61 12.88 8.61
CA THR A 431 16.96 13.05 9.16
C THR A 431 17.95 13.67 8.18
N ASP A 432 17.66 13.62 6.88
CA ASP A 432 18.50 14.27 5.88
C ASP A 432 18.15 15.75 5.82
N SER A 433 19.15 16.62 5.87
CA SER A 433 18.96 18.03 5.61
C SER A 433 18.49 18.26 4.17
N ARG A 434 17.83 19.39 3.91
CA ARG A 434 17.43 19.84 2.56
C ARG A 434 18.45 19.48 1.48
N THR A 435 18.06 18.56 0.62
CA THR A 435 18.90 17.92 -0.38
C THR A 435 18.66 18.47 -1.78
N GLY A 436 17.54 19.19 -1.97
CA GLY A 436 17.09 19.65 -3.29
C GLY A 436 16.49 18.51 -4.12
N ARG A 437 15.98 17.46 -3.45
CA ARG A 437 15.31 16.34 -4.09
C ARG A 437 14.04 16.81 -4.81
N PRO A 438 13.69 16.20 -5.96
CA PRO A 438 12.49 16.57 -6.72
C PRO A 438 11.18 16.37 -5.92
N THR A 439 11.19 15.52 -4.90
CA THR A 439 10.04 15.27 -4.03
C THR A 439 10.19 15.91 -2.65
N GLU A 440 11.12 16.84 -2.46
CA GLU A 440 11.21 17.63 -1.24
C GLU A 440 10.02 18.61 -1.18
N TYR A 441 9.28 18.61 -0.07
CA TYR A 441 8.07 19.44 0.04
C TYR A 441 8.42 20.94 0.21
N GLU A 442 7.57 21.80 -0.32
CA GLU A 442 7.67 23.25 -0.17
C GLU A 442 6.94 23.72 1.10
N GLY A 443 7.58 24.60 1.88
CA GLY A 443 6.97 25.18 3.08
C GLY A 443 7.96 25.41 4.20
N ASN A 444 7.45 25.54 5.43
CA ASN A 444 8.28 25.57 6.62
C ASN A 444 8.68 24.16 7.03
N HIS A 445 9.96 23.98 7.38
CA HIS A 445 10.55 22.72 7.84
C HIS A 445 10.86 22.72 9.34
N GLU A 446 10.58 23.84 10.03
CA GLU A 446 10.71 23.92 11.48
C GLU A 446 9.37 23.65 12.17
N GLN A 447 9.37 22.74 13.14
CA GLN A 447 8.20 22.46 13.96
C GLN A 447 7.82 23.69 14.80
N PRO A 448 6.56 24.18 14.73
CA PRO A 448 6.08 25.23 15.60
C PRO A 448 6.14 24.84 17.08
N GLU A 449 6.49 25.79 17.96
CA GLU A 449 6.58 25.56 19.41
C GLU A 449 5.24 25.10 20.02
N ASP A 450 4.12 25.58 19.47
CA ASP A 450 2.75 25.34 19.90
C ASP A 450 2.04 24.19 19.16
N TRP A 451 2.74 23.45 18.29
CA TRP A 451 2.13 22.41 17.44
C TRP A 451 1.25 21.42 18.21
N TRP A 452 1.74 20.92 19.36
CA TRP A 452 1.00 19.94 20.17
C TRP A 452 -0.22 20.53 20.85
N GLU A 453 -0.17 21.80 21.23
CA GLU A 453 -1.30 22.52 21.82
C GLU A 453 -2.42 22.66 20.77
N GLU A 454 -2.07 23.11 19.57
CA GLU A 454 -2.99 23.21 18.44
C GLU A 454 -3.59 21.84 18.08
N PHE A 455 -2.77 20.78 18.12
CA PHE A 455 -3.20 19.44 17.71
C PHE A 455 -4.28 18.91 18.64
N TRP A 456 -4.05 19.00 19.95
CA TRP A 456 -5.02 18.52 20.92
C TRP A 456 -6.28 19.37 20.92
N GLN A 457 -6.17 20.70 20.84
CA GLN A 457 -7.33 21.57 20.76
C GLN A 457 -8.20 21.23 19.54
N HIS A 458 -7.58 21.04 18.38
CA HIS A 458 -8.27 20.68 17.15
C HIS A 458 -8.87 19.28 17.21
N SER A 459 -8.12 18.30 17.71
CA SER A 459 -8.57 16.93 17.87
C SER A 459 -9.80 16.86 18.79
N GLU A 460 -9.78 17.57 19.92
CA GLU A 460 -10.91 17.62 20.85
C GLU A 460 -12.14 18.26 20.21
N ASN A 461 -11.96 19.42 19.54
CA ASN A 461 -13.05 20.12 18.85
C ASN A 461 -13.69 19.26 17.75
N ARG A 462 -12.88 18.50 17.00
CA ARG A 462 -13.34 17.69 15.87
C ARG A 462 -13.97 16.38 16.31
N GLN A 463 -13.32 15.66 17.24
CA GLN A 463 -13.71 14.30 17.61
C GLN A 463 -14.71 14.25 18.78
N GLY A 464 -14.88 15.37 19.49
CA GLY A 464 -15.66 15.45 20.72
C GLY A 464 -15.10 14.55 21.83
N MET A 465 -13.81 14.25 21.77
CA MET A 465 -13.12 13.29 22.63
C MET A 465 -11.93 14.00 23.29
N SER A 466 -11.81 13.92 24.61
CA SER A 466 -10.65 14.49 25.30
C SER A 466 -9.37 13.75 24.91
N ARG A 467 -8.22 14.41 25.10
CA ARG A 467 -6.90 13.78 24.94
C ARG A 467 -6.79 12.42 25.65
N GLU A 468 -7.26 12.30 26.89
CA GLU A 468 -7.17 11.06 27.67
C GLU A 468 -7.98 9.92 27.03
N ALA A 469 -9.19 10.23 26.54
CA ALA A 469 -10.04 9.26 25.88
C ALA A 469 -9.45 8.81 24.53
N ALA A 470 -8.79 9.71 23.79
CA ALA A 470 -8.10 9.36 22.54
C ALA A 470 -6.90 8.44 22.79
N LEU A 471 -6.11 8.72 23.84
CA LEU A 471 -5.00 7.87 24.24
C LEU A 471 -5.45 6.49 24.71
N GLU A 472 -6.58 6.42 25.43
CA GLU A 472 -7.14 5.15 25.87
C GLU A 472 -7.67 4.31 24.71
N LEU A 473 -8.31 4.94 23.72
CA LEU A 473 -8.71 4.27 22.49
C LEU A 473 -7.49 3.67 21.77
N LEU A 474 -6.40 4.43 21.65
CA LEU A 474 -5.16 3.95 21.03
C LEU A 474 -4.56 2.76 21.80
N ARG A 475 -4.52 2.80 23.14
CA ARG A 475 -4.05 1.67 23.96
C ARG A 475 -4.89 0.41 23.73
N ARG A 476 -6.21 0.54 23.76
CA ARG A 476 -7.15 -0.56 23.52
C ARG A 476 -6.95 -1.19 22.14
N LEU A 477 -6.81 -0.38 21.09
CA LEU A 477 -6.57 -0.87 19.73
C LEU A 477 -5.25 -1.65 19.63
N ARG A 478 -4.23 -1.24 20.39
CA ARG A 478 -2.93 -1.93 20.47
C ARG A 478 -2.91 -3.13 21.41
N GLY A 479 -4.07 -3.49 21.98
CA GLY A 479 -4.19 -4.58 22.95
C GLY A 479 -3.43 -4.33 24.26
N ARG A 480 -3.31 -3.06 24.68
CA ARG A 480 -2.65 -2.64 25.92
C ARG A 480 -3.60 -2.17 26.99
#